data_AF-A0A286TZH9-F1
#
_entry.id   AF-A0A286TZH9-F1
#
_cell.length_a   1.000
_cell.length_b   1.000
_cell.length_c   1.000
_cell.angle_alpha   90.00
_cell.angle_beta   90.00
_cell.angle_gamma   90.00
#
_symmetry.space_group_name_H-M   'P 1'
#
loop_
_entity.id
_entity.type
_entity.pdbx_description
1 polymer ?
#
loop_
_entity_poly.entity_id
_entity_poly.type
_entity_poly.pdbx_seq_one_letter_code
_entity_poly.pdbx_strand_id
1 'polypeptide(L)'
;MEKSATVHARIEPKTKKKAEGVLKKLGMSPTEAIRLFYNQICLCGGIPFPLLIPNETTKKTLKKSSQDEDVQSFDSLEEMFDSWEK
;
A
#
# COMPACT_ATOMS: atom_id res chain seq x y z
N MET A 1 -17.16 -16.52 27.16
CA MET A 1 -16.63 -15.77 26.00
C MET A 1 -15.46 -14.94 26.46
N GLU A 2 -14.28 -15.15 25.90
CA GLU A 2 -13.14 -14.29 26.18
C GLU A 2 -13.43 -12.88 25.66
N LYS A 3 -13.33 -11.88 26.55
CA LYS A 3 -13.65 -10.49 26.21
C LYS A 3 -12.51 -9.77 25.49
N SER A 4 -11.32 -10.37 25.44
CA SER A 4 -10.12 -9.77 24.87
C SER A 4 -9.08 -10.84 24.53
N ALA A 5 -8.38 -10.67 23.40
CA ALA A 5 -7.19 -11.43 23.03
C ALA A 5 -5.99 -10.48 22.91
N THR A 6 -4.79 -10.97 23.23
CA THR A 6 -3.55 -10.19 23.19
C THR A 6 -2.75 -10.50 21.92
N VAL A 7 -2.28 -9.47 21.24
CA VAL A 7 -1.38 -9.60 20.08
C VAL A 7 0.04 -9.22 20.49
N HIS A 8 0.99 -10.15 20.32
CA HIS A 8 2.42 -9.91 20.55
C HIS A 8 3.22 -10.13 19.26
N ALA A 9 3.99 -9.12 18.86
CA ALA A 9 4.88 -9.19 17.71
C ALA A 9 6.23 -8.52 18.02
N ARG A 10 7.33 -9.16 17.62
CA ARG A 10 8.67 -8.56 17.68
C ARG A 10 8.92 -7.73 16.43
N ILE A 11 9.43 -6.52 16.61
CA ILE A 11 9.77 -5.61 15.52
C ILE A 11 11.14 -4.99 15.77
N GLU A 12 11.82 -4.59 14.69
CA GLU A 12 13.10 -3.90 14.79
C GLU A 12 12.93 -2.55 15.51
N PRO A 13 13.80 -2.18 16.46
CA PRO A 13 13.67 -0.92 17.22
C PRO A 13 13.63 0.34 16.36
N LYS A 14 14.36 0.37 15.23
CA LYS A 14 14.35 1.53 14.32
C LYS A 14 13.00 1.66 13.62
N THR A 15 12.46 0.54 13.13
CA THR A 15 11.14 0.46 12.51
C THR A 15 10.04 0.89 13.49
N LYS A 16 10.10 0.42 14.74
CA LYS A 16 9.19 0.84 15.83
C LYS A 16 9.16 2.36 16.00
N LYS A 17 10.33 2.97 16.20
CA LYS A 17 10.45 4.42 16.45
C LYS A 17 9.90 5.24 15.28
N LYS A 18 10.17 4.82 14.04
CA LYS A 18 9.65 5.51 12.84
C LYS A 18 8.13 5.45 12.79
N ALA A 19 7.54 4.26 12.97
CA ALA A 19 6.09 4.07 12.95
C ALA A 19 5.39 4.88 14.05
N GLU A 20 5.90 4.83 15.29
CA GLU A 20 5.36 5.60 16.42
C GLU A 20 5.45 7.12 16.18
N GLY A 21 6.50 7.60 15.50
CA GLY A 21 6.62 9.00 15.10
C GLY A 21 5.52 9.44 14.12
N VAL A 22 5.14 8.57 13.17
CA VAL A 22 4.04 8.84 12.23
C VAL A 22 2.70 8.81 12.97
N LEU A 23 2.45 7.77 13.77
CA LEU A 23 1.20 7.63 14.53
C LEU A 23 0.99 8.82 15.49
N LYS A 24 2.05 9.32 16.12
CA LYS A 24 1.98 10.50 16.98
C LYS A 24 1.51 11.75 16.22
N LYS A 25 1.98 11.95 14.98
CA LYS A 25 1.52 13.07 14.14
C LYS A 25 0.05 12.94 13.74
N LEU A 26 -0.45 11.70 13.66
CA LEU A 26 -1.84 11.38 13.40
C LEU A 26 -2.72 11.38 14.67
N GLY A 27 -2.15 11.63 15.85
CA GLY A 27 -2.88 11.59 17.12
C GLY A 27 -3.33 10.18 17.53
N MET A 28 -2.66 9.13 17.04
CA MET A 28 -3.06 7.74 17.21
C MET A 28 -2.05 6.97 18.06
N SER A 29 -2.54 6.09 18.95
CA SER A 29 -1.69 5.15 19.68
C SER A 29 -1.34 3.90 18.84
N PRO A 30 -0.22 3.21 19.13
CA PRO A 30 0.11 1.94 18.46
C PRO A 30 -0.98 0.88 18.61
N THR A 31 -1.66 0.84 19.76
CA THR A 31 -2.75 -0.11 20.01
C THR A 31 -3.97 0.18 19.13
N GLU A 32 -4.34 1.45 18.94
CA GLU A 32 -5.42 1.82 18.03
C GLU A 32 -5.07 1.49 16.57
N ALA A 33 -3.82 1.76 16.16
CA ALA A 33 -3.36 1.41 14.81
C ALA A 33 -3.46 -0.10 14.54
N ILE A 34 -3.04 -0.94 15.50
CA ILE A 34 -3.15 -2.39 15.38
C ILE A 34 -4.63 -2.81 15.33
N ARG A 35 -5.50 -2.26 16.18
CA ARG A 35 -6.94 -2.57 16.15
C ARG A 35 -7.58 -2.19 14.81
N LEU A 36 -7.27 -1.00 14.29
CA LEU A 36 -7.75 -0.54 12.99
C LEU A 36 -7.29 -1.46 11.86
N PHE A 37 -6.03 -1.91 11.89
CA PHE A 37 -5.51 -2.85 10.90
C PHE A 37 -6.30 -4.17 10.88
N TYR A 38 -6.59 -4.76 12.05
CA TYR A 38 -7.41 -5.98 12.14
C TYR A 38 -8.84 -5.75 11.65
N ASN A 39 -9.46 -4.62 11.99
CA ASN A 39 -10.79 -4.27 11.50
C ASN A 39 -10.79 -4.15 9.98
N GLN A 40 -9.76 -3.53 9.41
CA GLN A 40 -9.65 -3.36 7.97
C GLN A 40 -9.44 -4.69 7.24
N ILE A 41 -8.72 -5.65 7.84
CA ILE A 41 -8.63 -7.02 7.31
C ILE A 41 -10.02 -7.66 7.27
N CYS A 42 -10.79 -7.54 8.36
CA CYS A 42 -12.13 -8.12 8.42
C CYS A 42 -13.09 -7.49 7.39
N LEU A 43 -13.00 -6.17 7.20
CA LEU A 43 -13.83 -5.44 6.24
C LEU A 43 -13.48 -5.75 4.79
N CYS A 44 -12.18 -5.85 4.47
CA CYS A 44 -11.72 -6.06 3.08
C CYS A 44 -11.67 -7.54 2.69
N GLY A 45 -11.76 -8.47 3.65
CA GLY A 45 -11.51 -9.89 3.40
C GLY A 45 -10.06 -10.20 2.97
N GLY A 46 -9.10 -9.32 3.31
CA GLY A 46 -7.73 -9.39 2.83
C GLY A 46 -6.84 -8.32 3.44
N ILE A 47 -5.56 -8.28 3.06
CA ILE A 47 -4.62 -7.31 3.62
C ILE A 47 -4.94 -5.89 3.09
N PRO A 48 -5.06 -4.86 3.97
CA PRO A 48 -5.48 -3.49 3.64
C PRO A 48 -4.56 -2.66 2.76
N PHE A 49 -3.60 -3.29 2.09
CA PHE A 49 -2.63 -2.63 1.24
C PHE A 49 -2.12 -3.65 0.22
N PRO A 50 -1.67 -3.18 -0.95
CA PRO A 50 -1.18 -4.06 -2.01
C PRO A 50 0.03 -4.86 -1.54
N LEU A 51 -0.11 -6.19 -1.49
CA LEU A 51 1.00 -7.13 -1.32
C LEU A 51 1.54 -7.56 -2.67
N LEU A 52 2.09 -6.61 -3.41
CA LEU A 52 2.59 -6.86 -4.75
C LEU A 52 4.12 -6.96 -4.71
N ILE A 53 4.64 -8.12 -5.10
CA ILE A 53 5.99 -8.22 -5.67
C ILE A 53 5.77 -8.09 -7.17
N PRO A 54 6.12 -6.94 -7.80
CA PRO A 54 5.91 -6.79 -9.23
C PRO A 54 6.66 -7.93 -9.95
N ASN A 55 6.01 -8.59 -10.90
CA ASN A 55 6.70 -9.57 -11.75
C ASN A 55 7.75 -8.86 -12.62
N GLU A 56 8.66 -9.61 -13.25
CA GLU A 56 9.74 -9.00 -14.04
C GLU A 56 9.22 -8.08 -15.15
N THR A 57 8.10 -8.42 -15.79
CA THR A 57 7.43 -7.55 -16.78
C THR A 57 6.99 -6.22 -16.16
N THR A 58 6.34 -6.25 -15.00
CA THR A 58 5.84 -5.07 -14.30
C THR A 58 7.00 -4.21 -13.81
N LYS A 59 8.06 -4.82 -13.23
CA LYS A 59 9.27 -4.10 -12.83
C LYS A 59 9.92 -3.38 -14.01
N LYS A 60 10.11 -4.08 -15.14
CA LYS A 60 10.72 -3.52 -16.35
C LYS A 60 9.90 -2.38 -16.92
N THR A 61 8.58 -2.54 -16.97
CA THR A 61 7.65 -1.53 -17.50
C THR A 61 7.63 -0.28 -16.61
N LEU A 62 7.52 -0.43 -15.29
CA LEU A 62 7.59 0.70 -14.36
C LEU A 62 8.94 1.43 -14.44
N LYS A 63 10.04 0.69 -14.59
CA LYS A 63 11.37 1.27 -14.74
C LYS A 63 11.47 2.12 -16.02
N LYS A 64 11.08 1.57 -17.17
CA LYS A 64 11.06 2.27 -18.45
C LYS A 64 10.20 3.54 -18.38
N SER A 65 8.99 3.41 -17.86
CA SER A 65 8.08 4.55 -17.72
C SER A 65 8.64 5.66 -16.83
N SER A 66 9.35 5.32 -15.73
CA SER A 66 10.01 6.33 -14.88
C SER A 66 11.18 7.05 -15.55
N GLN A 67 11.66 6.54 -16.68
CA GLN A 67 12.73 7.11 -17.51
C GLN A 67 12.16 7.79 -18.77
N ASP A 68 10.84 7.98 -18.85
CA ASP A 68 10.11 8.45 -20.04
C ASP A 68 10.33 7.56 -21.28
N GLU A 69 10.67 6.29 -21.09
CA GLU A 69 10.80 5.28 -22.15
C GLU A 69 9.47 4.52 -22.31
N ASP A 70 9.04 4.32 -23.57
CA ASP A 70 7.78 3.66 -23.94
C ASP A 70 6.53 4.32 -23.29
N VAL A 71 6.58 5.62 -23.01
CA VAL A 71 5.46 6.43 -22.48
C VAL A 71 4.81 7.22 -23.61
N GLN A 72 3.49 7.18 -23.71
CA GLN A 72 2.69 7.99 -24.63
C GLN A 72 1.96 9.07 -23.84
N SER A 73 1.93 10.29 -24.38
CA SER A 73 1.13 11.41 -23.88
C SER A 73 0.03 11.71 -24.89
N PHE A 74 -1.14 12.09 -24.40
CA PHE A 74 -2.31 12.40 -25.21
C PHE A 74 -2.89 13.74 -24.76
N ASP A 75 -3.46 14.50 -25.69
CA ASP A 75 -4.02 15.82 -25.40
C ASP A 75 -5.48 15.73 -24.92
N SER A 76 -6.11 14.55 -25.05
CA SER A 76 -7.49 14.29 -24.59
C SER A 76 -7.68 12.84 -24.14
N LEU A 77 -8.75 12.60 -23.36
CA LEU A 77 -9.12 11.24 -22.96
C LEU A 77 -9.60 10.42 -24.16
N GLU A 78 -10.31 11.04 -25.11
CA GLU A 78 -10.76 10.42 -26.35
C GLU A 78 -9.57 9.88 -27.16
N GLU A 79 -8.52 10.68 -27.35
CA GLU A 79 -7.31 10.26 -28.08
C GLU A 79 -6.58 9.11 -27.36
N MET A 80 -6.54 9.11 -26.02
CA MET A 80 -6.00 8.00 -25.25
C MET A 80 -6.78 6.70 -25.50
N PHE A 81 -8.12 6.74 -25.45
CA PHE A 81 -8.94 5.55 -25.67
C PHE A 81 -8.83 5.03 -27.10
N ASP A 82 -8.78 5.92 -28.10
CA ASP A 82 -8.58 5.54 -29.51
C ASP A 82 -7.24 4.82 -29.73
N SER A 83 -6.21 5.15 -28.93
CA SER A 83 -4.91 4.47 -29.00
C SER A 83 -4.92 3.04 -28.44
N TRP A 84 -5.93 2.68 -27.64
CA TRP A 84 -6.00 1.38 -26.96
C TRP A 84 -6.57 0.25 -27.83
N GLU A 85 -6.98 0.55 -29.07
CA GLU A 85 -7.45 -0.45 -30.02
C GLU A 85 -6.61 -0.50 -31.31
N LYS A 86 -5.79 -1.58 -31.38
CA LYS A 86 -5.66 -2.45 -32.55
C LYS A 86 -5.12 -3.82 -32.14
#